data_AF-A0A1F5GH54-F1
#
_entry.id   AF-A0A1F5GH54-F1
#
_cell.length_a   1.000
_cell.length_b   1.000
_cell.length_c   1.000
_cell.angle_alpha   90.00
_cell.angle_beta   90.00
_cell.angle_gamma   90.00
#
_symmetry.space_group_name_H-M   'P 1'
#
loop_
_entity.id
_entity.type
_entity.pdbx_description
1 polymer ?
#
loop_
_entity_poly.entity_id
_entity_poly.type
_entity_poly.pdbx_seq_one_letter_code
_entity_poly.pdbx_strand_id
1 'polypeptide(L)' 'MIKKILAPVQAWILLQGKCVGCGRNLSGAKKVEISGSLQKVICRCSRIYVFDKRRGRYHRATFEEAGYGKN' A
#
# COMPACT_ATOMS: atom_id res chain seq x y z
N MET A 1 20.05 -5.45 -18.42
CA MET A 1 20.03 -5.14 -16.97
C MET A 1 19.18 -3.89 -16.63
N ILE A 2 18.00 -3.76 -17.24
CA ILE A 2 17.06 -2.62 -17.02
C ILE A 2 16.01 -2.93 -15.93
N LYS A 3 16.00 -4.15 -15.39
CA LYS A 3 15.07 -4.56 -14.31
C LYS A 3 15.42 -4.00 -12.92
N LYS A 4 16.55 -3.31 -12.75
CA LYS A 4 17.02 -2.81 -11.44
C LYS A 4 16.90 -1.29 -11.23
N ILE A 5 16.54 -0.52 -12.26
CA ILE A 5 16.52 0.97 -12.18
C ILE A 5 15.09 1.54 -12.01
N LEU A 6 14.02 0.76 -12.24
CA LEU A 6 12.64 1.23 -12.06
C LEU A 6 12.02 1.00 -10.66
N ALA A 7 12.65 0.15 -9.83
CA ALA A 7 12.26 -0.04 -8.43
C ALA A 7 12.31 1.22 -7.53
N PRO A 8 13.30 2.14 -7.65
CA PRO A 8 13.37 3.31 -6.77
C PRO A 8 12.15 4.21 -6.89
N VAL A 9 11.59 4.37 -8.09
CA VAL A 9 10.47 5.30 -8.30
C VAL A 9 9.18 4.78 -7.66
N GLN A 10 8.89 3.48 -7.79
CA GLN A 10 7.70 2.89 -7.17
C GLN A 10 7.77 2.94 -5.63
N ALA A 11 8.94 2.66 -5.06
CA ALA A 11 9.17 2.79 -3.62
C ALA A 11 9.08 4.25 -3.15
N TRP A 12 9.59 5.19 -3.95
CA TRP A 12 9.55 6.62 -3.65
C TRP A 12 8.14 7.20 -3.69
N ILE A 13 7.33 6.84 -4.70
CA ILE A 13 5.91 7.24 -4.76
C ILE A 13 5.16 6.74 -3.52
N LEU A 14 5.43 5.52 -3.09
CA LEU A 14 4.80 4.94 -1.91
C LEU A 14 5.29 5.60 -0.60
N LEU A 15 6.56 5.98 -0.53
CA LEU A 15 7.13 6.77 0.58
C LEU A 15 6.46 8.14 0.71
N GLN A 16 6.05 8.76 -0.41
CA GLN A 16 5.23 9.97 -0.41
C GLN A 16 3.77 9.72 0.01
N GLY A 17 3.41 8.48 0.36
CA GLY A 17 2.04 8.09 0.70
C GLY A 17 1.11 8.11 -0.52
N LYS A 18 1.63 7.94 -1.73
CA LYS A 18 0.82 7.96 -2.95
C LYS A 18 0.65 6.56 -3.55
N CYS A 19 -0.44 6.37 -4.26
CA CYS A 19 -0.69 5.14 -5.01
C CYS A 19 0.27 5.05 -6.20
N VAL A 20 1.06 3.96 -6.26
CA VAL A 20 1.99 3.70 -7.38
C VAL A 20 1.32 3.54 -8.75
N GLY A 21 -0.01 3.39 -8.79
CA GLY A 21 -0.76 3.23 -10.03
C GLY A 21 -1.46 4.49 -10.53
N CYS A 22 -2.11 5.25 -9.63
CA CYS A 22 -2.90 6.42 -10.02
C CYS A 22 -2.41 7.75 -9.39
N GLY A 23 -1.30 7.74 -8.65
CA GLY A 23 -0.65 8.92 -8.07
C GLY A 23 -1.40 9.62 -6.92
N ARG A 24 -2.63 9.21 -6.61
CA ARG A 24 -3.45 9.82 -5.54
C ARG A 24 -2.89 9.52 -4.16
N ASN A 25 -3.13 10.44 -3.22
CA ASN A 25 -2.74 10.29 -1.82
C ASN A 25 -3.54 9.16 -1.15
N LEU A 26 -2.84 8.26 -0.46
CA LEU A 26 -3.39 7.14 0.30
C LEU A 26 -3.92 7.57 1.67
N SER A 27 -3.56 8.77 2.14
CA SER A 27 -4.04 9.29 3.43
C SER A 27 -5.56 9.44 3.48
N GLY A 28 -6.19 9.83 2.36
CA GLY A 28 -7.64 9.97 2.20
C GLY A 28 -8.33 8.77 1.55
N ALA A 29 -7.61 7.66 1.35
CA ALA A 29 -8.20 6.43 0.85
C ALA A 29 -8.98 5.68 1.94
N LYS A 30 -9.82 4.70 1.57
CA LYS A 30 -10.59 3.91 2.54
C LYS A 30 -9.64 3.07 3.39
N LYS A 31 -9.70 3.19 4.71
CA LYS A 31 -8.87 2.43 5.65
C LYS A 31 -9.71 1.47 6.48
N VAL A 32 -9.23 0.25 6.67
CA VAL A 32 -9.85 -0.80 7.49
C VAL A 32 -8.79 -1.36 8.43
N GLU A 33 -9.07 -1.44 9.71
CA GLU A 33 -8.14 -2.02 10.69
C GLU A 33 -8.00 -3.53 10.43
N ILE A 34 -6.77 -4.02 10.26
CA ILE A 34 -6.46 -5.46 10.16
C ILE A 34 -6.06 -5.99 11.54
N SER A 35 -5.15 -5.25 12.19
CA SER A 35 -4.65 -5.50 13.53
C SER A 35 -4.29 -4.17 14.16
N GLY A 36 -4.15 -4.07 15.48
CA GLY A 36 -4.00 -2.78 16.18
C GLY A 36 -2.93 -1.84 15.60
N SER A 37 -1.89 -2.39 14.97
CA SER A 37 -0.84 -1.63 14.26
C SER A 37 -0.94 -1.60 12.73
N LEU A 38 -1.79 -2.41 12.08
CA LEU A 38 -1.88 -2.52 10.63
C LEU A 38 -3.26 -2.10 10.12
N GLN A 39 -3.28 -1.25 9.10
CA GLN A 39 -4.51 -0.85 8.41
C GLN A 39 -4.45 -1.21 6.94
N LYS A 40 -5.46 -1.91 6.44
CA LYS A 40 -5.71 -2.09 5.02
C LYS A 40 -6.14 -0.76 4.42
N VAL A 41 -5.49 -0.32 3.36
CA VAL A 41 -5.79 0.94 2.67
C VAL A 41 -6.16 0.62 1.23
N ILE A 42 -7.40 0.93 0.85
CA ILE A 42 -7.94 0.62 -0.47
C ILE A 42 -8.01 1.91 -1.28
N CYS A 43 -7.17 2.01 -2.30
CA CYS A 43 -7.18 3.14 -3.22
C CYS A 43 -8.42 3.10 -4.12
N ARG A 44 -8.85 4.27 -4.61
CA ARG A 44 -9.96 4.39 -5.58
C ARG A 44 -9.72 3.61 -6.89
N CYS A 45 -8.46 3.36 -7.26
CA CYS A 45 -8.11 2.52 -8.40
C CYS A 45 -8.09 1.00 -8.07
N SER A 46 -8.73 0.60 -6.98
CA SER A 46 -8.84 -0.79 -6.49
C SER A 46 -7.54 -1.44 -5.99
N ARG A 47 -6.41 -0.73 -6.01
CA ARG A 47 -5.16 -1.23 -5.41
C ARG A 47 -5.22 -1.21 -3.89
N ILE A 48 -4.71 -2.27 -3.28
CA ILE A 48 -4.72 -2.46 -1.84
C ILE A 48 -3.30 -2.30 -1.30
N TYR A 49 -3.19 -1.54 -0.23
CA TYR A 49 -1.98 -1.28 0.52
C TYR A 49 -2.21 -1.64 1.98
N VAL A 50 -1.13 -1.77 2.73
CA VAL A 50 -1.17 -1.81 4.19
C VAL A 50 -0.38 -0.64 4.73
N PHE A 51 -0.94 0.01 5.74
CA PHE A 51 -0.29 1.06 6.50
C PHE A 51 0.09 0.50 7.87
N ASP A 52 1.38 0.47 8.16
CA ASP A 52 1.91 0.14 9.47
C ASP A 52 1.97 1.41 10.31
N LYS A 53 1.07 1.52 11.31
CA LYS A 53 1.00 2.64 12.25
C LYS A 53 2.28 2.77 13.09
N ARG A 54 2.97 1.67 13.40
CA ARG A 54 4.21 1.70 14.21
C ARG A 54 5.37 2.31 13.42
N ARG A 55 5.45 1.99 12.13
CA ARG A 55 6.54 2.46 11.25
C ARG A 55 6.19 3.71 10.45
N GLY A 56 4.91 4.08 10.40
CA GLY A 56 4.40 5.19 9.60
C GLY A 56 4.57 4.99 8.09
N ARG A 57 4.55 3.73 7.62
CA ARG A 57 4.90 3.37 6.23
C ARG A 57 3.77 2.62 5.55
N TYR A 58 3.67 2.83 4.25
CA TYR A 58 2.81 2.05 3.36
C TYR A 58 3.64 0.96 2.66
N HIS A 59 3.07 -0.24 2.55
CA HIS A 59 3.54 -1.28 1.63
C HIS A 59 2.36 -1.79 0.78
N ARG A 60 2.67 -2.46 -0.34
CA ARG A 60 1.63 -3.17 -1.10
C ARG A 60 1.15 -4.35 -0.28
N ALA A 61 -0.16 -4.53 -0.17
CA ALA A 61 -0.72 -5.65 0.58
C ALA A 61 -0.28 -6.99 -0.07
N THR A 62 0.11 -7.95 0.76
CA THR A 62 0.27 -9.35 0.33
C THR A 62 -1.09 -9.96 0.02
N PHE A 63 -1.12 -11.15 -0.60
CA PHE A 63 -2.37 -11.87 -0.88
C PHE A 63 -3.18 -12.15 0.39
N GLU A 64 -2.50 -12.49 1.48
CA GLU A 64 -3.10 -12.73 2.79
C GLU A 64 -3.68 -11.43 3.38
N GLU A 65 -2.93 -10.33 3.35
CA GLU A 65 -3.37 -9.02 3.86
C GLU A 65 -4.52 -8.42 3.01
N ALA A 66 -4.54 -8.73 1.71
CA ALA A 66 -5.62 -8.33 0.82
C ALA A 66 -6.92 -9.09 1.09
N GLY A 67 -6.86 -10.22 1.82
CA GLY A 67 -8.02 -11.03 2.18
C GLY A 67 -8.44 -12.04 1.10
N TYR A 68 -7.54 -12.39 0.18
CA TYR A 68 -7.83 -13.36 -0.89
C TYR A 68 -7.59 -14.84 -0.49
N GLY A 69 -7.29 -15.11 0.79
CA GLY A 69 -6.91 -16.45 1.25
C GLY A 69 -7.49 -16.89 2.60
N LYS A 70 -8.52 -16.23 3.13
CA LYS A 70 -9.28 -16.76 4.27
C LYS A 70 -10.58 -17.38 3.76
N ASN A 71 -10.52 -18.67 3.43
CA ASN A 71 -11.65 -19.59 3.52
C ASN A 71 -11.31 -20.62 4.59
#